data_AF-A0AAW7PRK0-F1
#
_entry.id   AF-A0AAW7PRK0-F1
#
_cell.length_a   1.000
_cell.length_b   1.000
_cell.length_c   1.000
_cell.angle_alpha   90.00
_cell.angle_beta   90.00
_cell.angle_gamma   90.00
#
_symmetry.space_group_name_H-M   'P 1'
#
loop_
_entity.id
_entity.type
_entity.pdbx_description
1 polymer ?
#
loop_
_entity_poly.entity_id
_entity_poly.type
_entity_poly.pdbx_seq_one_letter_code
_entity_poly.pdbx_strand_id
1 'polypeptide(L)'
;MSNDIKEKQDELKNWITKIGMTQKYFIEQYCIDNFNFTDEEIEQYYEKFKKELTRNTTKKEVLHKYFEFLYSLEEFKKIGYVKPFYIDDGTFDKDFNARMKKISKMITDHINQI
;
A
#
# COMPACT_ATOMS: atom_id res chain seq x y z
N MET A 1 -13.96 13.91 1.47
CA MET A 1 -13.74 12.77 0.55
C MET A 1 -12.35 12.76 -0.12
N SER A 2 -11.43 13.68 0.21
CA SER A 2 -10.07 13.76 -0.41
C SER A 2 -8.94 13.11 0.41
N ASN A 3 -9.16 12.76 1.68
CA ASN A 3 -8.07 12.28 2.55
C ASN A 3 -7.59 10.87 2.19
N ASP A 4 -8.51 9.99 1.78
CA ASP A 4 -8.25 8.57 1.54
C ASP A 4 -7.21 8.32 0.42
N ILE A 5 -7.23 9.11 -0.68
CA ILE A 5 -6.24 8.97 -1.76
C ILE A 5 -4.85 9.41 -1.31
N LYS A 6 -4.77 10.57 -0.64
CA LYS A 6 -3.49 11.11 -0.19
C LYS A 6 -2.85 10.20 0.86
N GLU A 7 -3.64 9.72 1.81
CA GLU A 7 -3.20 8.74 2.81
C GLU A 7 -2.65 7.48 2.13
N LYS A 8 -3.33 6.94 1.12
CA LYS A 8 -2.85 5.76 0.37
C LYS A 8 -1.58 6.04 -0.44
N GLN A 9 -1.44 7.23 -1.02
CA GLN A 9 -0.22 7.62 -1.73
C GLN A 9 0.98 7.72 -0.78
N ASP A 10 0.78 8.33 0.39
CA ASP A 10 1.85 8.49 1.38
C ASP A 10 2.17 7.15 2.05
N GLU A 11 1.18 6.30 2.31
CA GLU A 11 1.37 4.92 2.76
C GLU A 11 2.22 4.12 1.76
N LEU A 12 1.93 4.20 0.46
CA LEU A 12 2.69 3.49 -0.57
C LEU A 12 4.17 3.96 -0.62
N LYS A 13 4.40 5.28 -0.56
CA LYS A 13 5.77 5.83 -0.49
C LYS A 13 6.52 5.32 0.73
N ASN A 14 5.87 5.35 1.90
CA ASN A 14 6.46 4.91 3.15
C ASN A 14 6.82 3.43 3.10
N TRP A 15 5.95 2.59 2.53
CA TRP A 15 6.25 1.17 2.38
C TRP A 15 7.42 0.90 1.44
N ILE A 16 7.47 1.57 0.28
CA ILE A 16 8.60 1.45 -0.65
C ILE A 16 9.92 1.77 0.07
N THR A 17 9.95 2.83 0.88
CA THR A 17 11.13 3.16 1.69
C THR A 17 11.39 2.14 2.79
N LYS A 18 10.37 1.67 3.51
CA LYS A 18 10.51 0.65 4.58
C LYS A 18 11.08 -0.66 4.06
N ILE A 19 10.76 -1.04 2.83
CA ILE A 19 11.29 -2.25 2.19
C ILE A 19 12.70 -2.05 1.60
N GLY A 20 13.30 -0.88 1.82
CA GLY A 20 14.66 -0.56 1.37
C GLY A 20 14.76 -0.19 -0.10
N MET A 21 13.65 0.12 -0.77
CA MET A 21 13.63 0.47 -2.20
C MET A 21 13.50 1.98 -2.43
N THR A 22 14.01 2.43 -3.58
CA THR A 22 13.65 3.74 -4.13
C THR A 22 12.37 3.62 -4.96
N GLN A 23 11.63 4.71 -5.12
CA GLN A 23 10.46 4.74 -6.02
C GLN A 23 10.81 4.35 -7.46
N LYS A 24 12.01 4.72 -7.92
CA LYS A 24 12.50 4.38 -9.27
C LYS A 24 12.71 2.87 -9.40
N TYR A 25 13.46 2.27 -8.48
CA TYR A 25 13.73 0.84 -8.50
C TYR A 25 12.44 0.01 -8.35
N PHE A 26 11.52 0.43 -7.49
CA PHE A 26 10.21 -0.22 -7.35
C PHE A 26 9.43 -0.27 -8.67
N ILE A 27 9.43 0.82 -9.43
CA ILE A 27 8.73 0.86 -10.74
C ILE A 27 9.47 0.10 -11.82
N GLU A 28 10.80 0.12 -11.80
CA GLU A 28 11.60 -0.71 -12.68
C GLU A 28 11.24 -2.20 -12.51
N GLN A 29 11.20 -2.70 -11.27
CA GLN A 29 10.77 -4.06 -10.97
C GLN A 29 9.31 -4.32 -11.37
N TYR A 30 8.40 -3.38 -11.06
CA TYR A 30 7.00 -3.48 -11.48
C TYR A 30 6.87 -3.61 -13.00
N CYS A 31 7.66 -2.82 -13.73
CA CYS A 31 7.66 -2.84 -15.18
C CYS A 31 8.19 -4.16 -15.73
N ILE A 32 9.31 -4.66 -15.21
CA ILE A 32 9.92 -5.94 -15.61
C ILE A 32 8.97 -7.12 -15.35
N ASP A 33 8.28 -7.13 -14.21
CA ASP A 33 7.43 -8.26 -13.81
C ASP A 33 6.06 -8.29 -14.51
N ASN A 34 5.56 -7.14 -14.95
CA ASN A 34 4.20 -7.01 -15.51
C ASN A 34 4.19 -6.68 -17.00
N PHE A 35 5.32 -6.24 -17.56
CA PHE A 35 5.43 -5.79 -18.95
C PHE A 35 6.82 -6.14 -19.52
N ASN A 36 6.93 -6.20 -20.84
CA ASN A 36 8.24 -6.34 -21.52
C ASN A 36 8.72 -4.97 -22.01
N PHE A 37 8.83 -4.01 -21.09
CA PHE A 37 9.23 -2.64 -21.43
C PHE A 37 10.74 -2.52 -21.63
N THR A 38 11.11 -1.63 -22.54
CA THR A 38 12.46 -1.09 -22.71
C THR A 38 12.81 -0.07 -21.62
N ASP A 39 14.09 0.23 -21.44
CA ASP A 39 14.55 1.23 -20.45
C ASP A 39 13.88 2.61 -20.64
N GLU A 40 13.66 3.02 -21.89
CA GLU A 40 12.99 4.29 -22.21
C GLU A 40 11.51 4.27 -21.77
N GLU A 41 10.81 3.16 -21.98
CA GLU A 41 9.44 2.97 -21.54
C GLU A 41 9.33 2.91 -20.02
N ILE A 42 10.30 2.30 -19.34
CA ILE A 42 10.40 2.30 -17.87
C ILE A 42 10.54 3.73 -17.34
N GLU A 43 11.40 4.56 -17.93
CA GLU A 43 11.58 5.95 -17.49
C GLU A 43 10.29 6.77 -17.69
N GLN A 44 9.60 6.59 -18.82
CA GLN A 44 8.30 7.21 -19.06
C GLN A 44 7.25 6.75 -18.04
N TYR A 45 7.25 5.46 -17.70
CA TYR A 45 6.34 4.91 -16.71
C TYR A 45 6.66 5.45 -15.30
N TYR A 46 7.93 5.64 -14.97
CA TYR A 46 8.34 6.25 -13.71
C TYR A 46 7.84 7.70 -13.59
N GLU A 47 7.91 8.50 -14.66
CA GLU A 47 7.31 9.85 -14.67
C GLU A 47 5.79 9.82 -14.47
N LYS A 48 5.11 8.82 -15.06
CA LYS A 48 3.69 8.60 -14.84
C LYS A 48 3.40 8.23 -13.38
N PHE A 49 4.15 7.30 -12.81
CA PHE A 49 4.00 6.87 -11.41
C PHE A 49 4.16 8.04 -10.44
N LYS A 50 5.17 8.91 -10.63
CA LYS A 50 5.34 10.12 -9.80
C LYS A 50 4.11 11.03 -9.82
N LYS A 51 3.50 11.20 -10.99
CA LYS A 51 2.25 11.96 -11.14
C LYS A 51 1.08 11.27 -10.43
N GLU A 52 1.00 9.95 -10.52
CA GLU A 52 -0.04 9.16 -9.84
C GLU A 52 0.11 9.20 -8.30
N LEU A 53 1.32 9.33 -7.77
CA LEU A 53 1.59 9.48 -6.34
C LEU A 53 1.38 10.89 -5.76
N THR A 54 1.10 11.88 -6.61
CA THR A 54 0.99 13.29 -6.21
C THR A 54 -0.38 13.90 -6.50
N ARG A 55 -1.07 13.43 -7.56
CA ARG A 55 -2.37 13.97 -7.95
C ARG A 55 -3.49 13.41 -7.07
N ASN A 56 -4.34 14.28 -6.55
CA ASN A 56 -5.54 13.90 -5.81
C ASN A 56 -6.62 13.24 -6.70
N THR A 57 -6.49 13.36 -8.03
CA THR A 57 -7.36 12.75 -9.03
C THR A 57 -6.95 11.33 -9.43
N THR A 58 -5.86 10.80 -8.84
CA THR A 58 -5.46 9.41 -9.07
C THR A 58 -6.58 8.47 -8.64
N LYS A 59 -6.92 7.54 -9.53
CA LYS A 59 -7.95 6.52 -9.28
C LYS A 59 -7.46 5.51 -8.23
N LYS A 60 -8.34 5.07 -7.33
CA LYS A 60 -8.00 4.10 -6.26
C LYS A 60 -7.44 2.80 -6.83
N GLU A 61 -8.00 2.35 -7.94
CA GLU A 61 -7.64 1.10 -8.60
C GLU A 61 -6.18 1.11 -9.09
N VAL A 62 -5.64 2.28 -9.42
CA VAL A 62 -4.23 2.43 -9.80
C VAL A 62 -3.33 2.19 -8.59
N LEU A 63 -3.63 2.82 -7.45
CA LEU A 63 -2.88 2.62 -6.21
C LEU A 63 -2.98 1.17 -5.72
N HIS A 64 -4.15 0.55 -5.83
CA HIS A 64 -4.34 -0.85 -5.47
C HIS A 64 -3.39 -1.78 -6.24
N LYS A 65 -3.19 -1.57 -7.55
CA LYS A 65 -2.25 -2.39 -8.34
C LYS A 65 -0.82 -2.32 -7.80
N TYR A 66 -0.38 -1.13 -7.40
CA TYR A 66 0.95 -0.97 -6.80
C TYR A 66 1.05 -1.62 -5.42
N PHE A 67 -0.01 -1.56 -4.60
CA PHE A 67 -0.05 -2.28 -3.33
C PHE A 67 -0.02 -3.80 -3.49
N GLU A 68 -0.78 -4.35 -4.45
CA GLU A 68 -0.76 -5.79 -4.74
C GLU A 68 0.65 -6.25 -5.16
N PHE A 69 1.32 -5.47 -6.03
CA PHE A 69 2.70 -5.74 -6.39
C PHE A 69 3.64 -5.63 -5.19
N LEU A 70 3.56 -4.55 -4.40
CA LEU A 70 4.33 -4.36 -3.18
C LEU A 70 4.22 -5.59 -2.25
N TYR A 71 3.01 -6.12 -2.05
CA TYR A 71 2.77 -7.29 -1.20
C TYR A 71 3.31 -8.59 -1.79
N SER A 72 3.51 -8.67 -3.10
CA SER A 72 4.13 -9.85 -3.73
C SER A 72 5.65 -9.92 -3.54
N LEU A 73 6.32 -8.77 -3.36
CA LEU A 73 7.78 -8.66 -3.22
C LEU A 73 8.31 -9.48 -2.03
N GLU A 74 9.46 -10.12 -2.23
CA GLU A 74 10.13 -10.86 -1.15
C GLU A 74 10.58 -9.92 -0.03
N GLU A 75 11.04 -8.73 -0.36
CA GLU A 75 11.46 -7.69 0.58
C GLU A 75 10.32 -7.34 1.53
N PHE A 76 9.10 -7.24 1.01
CA PHE A 76 7.92 -7.00 1.83
C PHE A 76 7.64 -8.17 2.77
N LYS A 77 7.74 -9.41 2.28
CA LYS A 77 7.58 -10.63 3.10
C LYS A 77 8.63 -10.72 4.22
N LYS A 78 9.88 -10.30 3.96
CA LYS A 78 11.01 -10.33 4.91
C LYS A 78 10.82 -9.36 6.08
N ILE A 79 10.06 -8.28 5.92
CA ILE A 79 9.76 -7.31 6.99
C ILE A 79 8.79 -7.91 8.03
N GLY A 80 8.18 -9.07 7.74
CA GLY A 80 7.30 -9.76 8.68
C GLY A 80 6.00 -8.99 8.94
N TYR A 81 5.61 -8.05 8.07
CA TYR A 81 4.35 -7.36 8.19
C TYR A 81 3.20 -8.32 7.85
N VAL A 82 2.54 -8.81 8.90
CA VAL A 82 1.27 -9.52 8.78
C VAL A 82 0.19 -8.45 8.56
N LYS A 83 -0.27 -8.28 7.31
CA LYS A 83 -1.44 -7.45 7.03
C LYS A 83 -2.63 -8.00 7.83
N PRO A 84 -3.13 -7.29 8.85
CA PRO A 84 -4.27 -7.79 9.61
C PRO A 84 -5.48 -7.77 8.68
N PHE A 85 -6.12 -8.92 8.47
CA PHE A 85 -7.42 -8.98 7.84
C PHE A 85 -8.42 -9.50 8.86
N TYR A 86 -9.55 -8.81 8.96
CA TYR A 86 -10.65 -9.24 9.81
C TYR A 86 -11.42 -10.35 9.08
N ILE A 87 -11.52 -11.52 9.72
CA ILE A 87 -12.41 -12.59 9.31
C ILE A 87 -13.58 -12.59 10.29
N ASP A 88 -14.79 -12.35 9.79
CA ASP A 88 -16.02 -12.61 10.54
C ASP A 88 -16.47 -14.03 10.20
N ASP A 89 -16.12 -15.01 11.01
CA ASP A 89 -16.58 -16.39 10.86
C ASP A 89 -17.90 -16.65 11.59
N GLY A 90 -18.53 -15.60 12.13
CA GLY A 90 -19.80 -15.68 12.85
C GLY A 90 -19.72 -16.34 14.22
N THR A 91 -18.52 -16.67 14.72
CA THR A 91 -18.34 -17.34 16.01
C THR A 91 -18.41 -16.37 17.19
N PHE A 92 -18.09 -15.10 16.97
CA PHE A 92 -18.12 -14.06 17.99
C PHE A 92 -19.47 -13.35 18.05
N ASP A 93 -19.97 -13.13 19.27
CA ASP A 93 -21.20 -12.37 19.48
C ASP A 93 -21.01 -10.87 19.13
N LYS A 94 -22.15 -10.17 19.00
CA LYS A 94 -22.18 -8.76 18.61
C LYS A 94 -21.46 -7.84 19.60
N ASP A 95 -21.49 -8.16 20.90
CA ASP A 95 -20.83 -7.34 21.93
C ASP A 95 -19.30 -7.49 21.82
N PHE A 96 -18.82 -8.72 21.65
CA PHE A 96 -17.40 -8.99 21.43
C PHE A 96 -16.86 -8.25 20.20
N ASN A 97 -17.56 -8.34 19.07
CA ASN A 97 -17.17 -7.65 17.84
C ASN A 97 -17.16 -6.12 18.00
N ALA A 98 -18.13 -5.55 18.73
CA ALA A 98 -18.16 -4.13 19.01
C ALA A 98 -16.95 -3.68 19.86
N ARG A 99 -16.58 -4.46 20.87
CA ARG A 99 -15.41 -4.18 21.73
C ARG A 99 -14.10 -4.32 20.96
N MET A 100 -13.95 -5.36 20.15
CA MET A 100 -12.75 -5.57 19.32
C MET A 100 -12.55 -4.45 18.30
N LYS A 101 -13.64 -3.96 17.68
CA LYS A 101 -13.58 -2.76 16.83
C LYS A 101 -13.07 -1.53 17.59
N LYS A 102 -13.52 -1.34 18.84
CA LYS A 102 -13.06 -0.23 19.69
C LYS A 102 -11.57 -0.34 20.02
N ILE A 103 -11.10 -1.53 20.39
CA ILE A 103 -9.68 -1.80 20.68
C ILE A 103 -8.83 -1.57 19.43
N SER A 104 -9.24 -2.12 18.28
CA SER A 104 -8.54 -1.94 17.00
C SER A 104 -8.40 -0.46 16.63
N LYS A 105 -9.47 0.34 16.83
CA LYS A 105 -9.43 1.79 16.64
C LYS A 105 -8.41 2.45 17.58
N MET A 106 -8.44 2.12 18.88
CA MET A 106 -7.51 2.70 19.86
C MET A 106 -6.03 2.41 19.54
N ILE A 107 -5.72 1.17 19.15
CA ILE A 107 -4.36 0.78 18.75
C ILE A 107 -3.93 1.56 17.51
N THR A 108 -4.82 1.67 16.51
CA THR A 108 -4.56 2.42 15.28
C THR A 108 -4.28 3.90 15.57
N ASP A 109 -5.12 4.52 16.40
CA ASP A 109 -4.98 5.92 16.82
C ASP A 109 -3.65 6.14 17.56
N HIS A 110 -3.22 5.19 18.39
CA HIS A 110 -1.96 5.28 19.13
C HIS A 110 -0.72 5.15 18.23
N ILE A 111 -0.73 4.19 17.31
CA ILE A 111 0.38 3.98 16.35
C ILE A 111 0.56 5.21 15.45
N ASN A 112 -0.52 5.86 15.05
CA ASN A 112 -0.48 7.04 14.17
C ASN A 112 -0.06 8.35 14.87
N GLN A 113 0.15 8.33 16.19
CA GLN A 113 0.61 9.49 16.98
C GLN A 113 2.13 9.52 17.22
N ILE A 114 2.84 8.46 16.82
CA ILE A 114 4.30 8.28 16.98
C ILE A 114 4.98 8.49 15.62
#